data_AF-A0A3B9AJT4-F1
#
_entry.id   AF-A0A3B9AJT4-F1
#
_cell.length_a   1.000
_cell.length_b   1.000
_cell.length_c   1.000
_cell.angle_alpha   90.00
_cell.angle_beta   90.00
_cell.angle_gamma   90.00
#
_symmetry.space_group_name_H-M   'P 1'
#
loop_
_entity.id
_entity.type
_entity.pdbx_description
1 polymer ?
#
loop_
_entity_poly.entity_id
_entity_poly.type
_entity_poly.pdbx_seq_one_letter_code
_entity_poly.pdbx_strand_id
1 'polypeptide(L)'
;MKPIMHLKSISDINMFLQGVVKHPLVAVVDFSKFDEKMEEGTRLSCDFYSVMFKNYCVNQMKYGRQSYDFQEGNLICIAPRQVITLDSEVEN
;
A
#
# COMPACT_ATOMS: atom_id res chain seq x y z
N MET A 1 -15.51 -10.70 -3.10
CA MET A 1 -14.21 -10.00 -3.27
C MET A 1 -14.45 -8.51 -3.16
N LYS A 2 -13.65 -7.79 -2.37
CA LYS A 2 -13.74 -6.33 -2.30
C LYS A 2 -13.35 -5.68 -3.65
N PRO A 3 -13.94 -4.52 -3.99
CA PRO A 3 -13.56 -3.78 -5.20
C PRO A 3 -12.10 -3.34 -5.13
N ILE A 4 -11.47 -3.16 -6.29
CA ILE A 4 -10.13 -2.60 -6.38
C ILE A 4 -10.27 -1.08 -6.28
N MET A 5 -9.64 -0.49 -5.28
CA MET A 5 -9.44 0.95 -5.22
C MET A 5 -8.27 1.32 -6.13
N HIS A 6 -8.55 2.09 -7.19
CA HIS A 6 -7.59 2.43 -8.22
C HIS A 6 -7.20 3.91 -8.16
N LEU A 7 -5.91 4.19 -7.98
CA LEU A 7 -5.32 5.53 -7.92
C LEU A 7 -4.76 5.90 -9.30
N LYS A 8 -5.28 6.98 -9.89
CA LYS A 8 -4.88 7.44 -11.23
C LYS A 8 -3.75 8.46 -11.15
N SER A 9 -3.68 9.25 -10.09
CA SER A 9 -2.74 10.35 -9.93
C SER A 9 -2.07 10.36 -8.56
N ILE A 10 -0.93 11.05 -8.45
CA ILE A 10 -0.24 11.24 -7.17
C ILE A 10 -1.13 11.98 -6.17
N SER A 11 -1.98 12.90 -6.63
CA SER A 11 -2.93 13.62 -5.76
C SER A 11 -3.96 12.70 -5.11
N ASP A 12 -4.27 11.56 -5.72
CA ASP A 12 -5.23 10.58 -5.17
C ASP A 12 -4.70 9.94 -3.88
N ILE A 13 -3.38 9.98 -3.65
CA ILE A 13 -2.75 9.51 -2.41
C ILE A 13 -3.26 10.33 -1.20
N ASN A 14 -3.72 11.56 -1.39
CA ASN A 14 -4.35 12.37 -0.34
C ASN A 14 -5.58 11.70 0.30
N MET A 15 -6.20 10.71 -0.36
CA MET A 15 -7.27 9.92 0.26
C MET A 15 -6.79 9.12 1.48
N PHE A 16 -5.50 8.82 1.55
CA PHE A 16 -4.87 8.08 2.65
C PHE A 16 -4.02 8.98 3.55
N LEU A 17 -3.63 10.16 3.07
CA LEU A 17 -2.82 11.11 3.82
C LEU A 17 -3.71 12.14 4.51
N GLN A 18 -3.48 12.39 5.80
CA GLN A 18 -4.03 13.55 6.52
C GLN A 18 -3.39 14.89 6.06
N GLY A 19 -2.72 14.92 4.90
CA GLY A 19 -2.01 16.08 4.39
C GLY A 19 -2.09 16.18 2.87
N VAL A 20 -1.58 17.29 2.33
CA VAL A 20 -1.64 17.60 0.90
C VAL A 20 -0.34 17.21 0.20
N VAL A 21 -0.45 16.40 -0.84
CA VAL A 21 0.61 16.14 -1.83
C VAL A 21 1.15 17.47 -2.37
N LYS A 22 2.44 17.72 -2.18
CA LYS A 22 3.09 18.98 -2.54
C LYS A 22 3.55 19.06 -4.00
N HIS A 23 3.63 17.93 -4.70
CA HIS A 23 4.14 17.87 -6.06
C HIS A 23 3.29 16.95 -6.95
N PRO A 24 2.98 17.35 -8.20
CA PRO A 24 2.05 16.60 -9.05
C PRO A 24 2.57 15.24 -9.53
N LEU A 25 3.89 15.03 -9.54
CA LEU A 25 4.52 13.81 -10.08
C LEU A 25 5.19 12.91 -9.05
N VAL A 26 5.33 13.35 -7.80
CA VAL A 26 6.00 12.56 -6.77
C VAL A 26 5.43 12.89 -5.39
N ALA A 27 5.24 11.85 -4.58
CA ALA A 27 4.89 11.99 -3.18
C ALA A 27 5.79 11.07 -2.36
N VAL A 28 6.18 11.55 -1.17
CA VAL A 28 6.86 10.75 -0.17
C VAL A 28 5.91 10.62 1.02
N VAL A 29 5.63 9.38 1.40
CA VAL A 29 4.69 9.05 2.47
C VAL A 29 5.46 8.44 3.62
N ASP A 30 5.25 9.00 4.82
CA ASP A 30 5.82 8.48 6.06
C ASP A 30 4.77 7.66 6.81
N PHE A 31 4.78 6.34 6.60
CA PHE A 31 3.79 5.42 7.17
C PHE A 31 3.74 5.44 8.71
N SER A 32 4.79 5.90 9.40
CA SER A 32 4.80 5.99 10.87
C SER A 32 3.80 7.00 11.44
N LYS A 33 3.30 7.91 10.61
CA LYS A 33 2.35 8.97 10.98
C LYS A 33 0.89 8.61 10.70
N PHE A 34 0.62 7.39 10.25
CA PHE A 34 -0.71 6.94 9.86
C PHE A 34 -1.13 5.73 10.69
N ASP A 35 -2.39 5.67 11.09
CA ASP A 35 -2.97 4.47 11.68
C ASP A 35 -3.20 3.48 10.53
N GLU A 36 -2.44 2.37 10.48
CA GLU A 36 -2.45 1.39 9.37
C GLU A 36 -3.74 0.53 9.31
N LYS A 37 -4.85 1.04 9.83
CA LYS A 37 -6.14 0.33 9.87
C LYS A 37 -6.84 0.43 8.52
N MET A 38 -6.24 -0.18 7.52
CA MET A 38 -6.96 -0.56 6.30
C MET A 38 -7.73 -1.85 6.58
N GLU A 39 -8.98 -1.93 6.13
CA GLU A 39 -9.76 -3.14 6.34
C GLU A 39 -9.15 -4.34 5.62
N GLU A 40 -9.31 -5.53 6.19
CA GLU A 40 -8.90 -6.80 5.56
C GLU A 40 -9.46 -6.94 4.14
N GLY A 41 -8.66 -7.50 3.24
CA GLY A 41 -9.02 -7.75 1.86
C GLY A 41 -9.10 -6.47 1.04
N THR A 42 -8.58 -5.34 1.54
CA THR A 42 -8.44 -4.11 0.76
C THR A 42 -7.51 -4.36 -0.43
N ARG A 43 -7.95 -3.97 -1.62
CA ARG A 43 -7.23 -4.17 -2.88
C ARG A 43 -6.89 -2.83 -3.50
N LEU A 44 -5.62 -2.61 -3.79
CA LEU A 44 -5.09 -1.35 -4.30
C LEU A 44 -4.38 -1.56 -5.64
N SER A 45 -4.52 -0.60 -6.56
CA SER A 45 -3.80 -0.50 -7.82
C SER A 45 -3.54 0.97 -8.14
N CYS A 46 -2.45 1.26 -8.83
CA CYS A 46 -2.04 2.63 -9.17
C CYS A 46 -1.63 2.72 -10.65
N ASP A 47 -1.79 3.87 -11.31
CA ASP A 47 -1.25 4.12 -12.67
C ASP A 47 0.22 4.62 -12.66
N PHE A 48 0.85 4.63 -11.50
CA PHE A 48 2.24 5.07 -11.29
C PHE A 48 3.05 4.00 -10.53
N TYR A 49 4.38 4.11 -10.60
CA TYR A 49 5.29 3.25 -9.84
C TYR A 49 5.24 3.60 -8.34
N SER A 50 5.27 2.57 -7.50
CA SER A 50 5.36 2.73 -6.05
C SER A 50 6.56 1.94 -5.51
N VAL A 51 7.31 2.59 -4.63
CA VAL A 51 8.42 1.98 -3.88
C VAL A 51 8.13 2.20 -2.40
N MET A 52 8.04 1.11 -1.64
CA MET A 52 7.73 1.14 -0.22
C MET A 52 8.79 0.38 0.55
N PHE A 53 9.25 0.96 1.65
CA PHE A 53 10.07 0.27 2.63
C PHE A 53 9.23 0.02 3.87
N LYS A 54 9.03 -1.25 4.20
CA LYS A 54 8.19 -1.70 5.32
C LYS A 54 9.04 -2.57 6.23
N ASN A 55 9.35 -2.04 7.41
CA ASN A 55 10.18 -2.68 8.45
C ASN A 55 9.36 -3.67 9.29
N TYR A 56 8.06 -3.39 9.38
CA TYR A 56 7.06 -4.15 10.11
C TYR A 56 5.73 -3.89 9.41
N CYS A 57 4.93 -4.93 9.22
CA CYS A 57 3.59 -4.83 8.66
C CYS A 57 2.67 -5.64 9.56
N VAL A 58 1.71 -4.98 10.22
CA VAL A 58 0.69 -5.65 11.06
C VAL A 58 -0.17 -6.61 10.22
N ASN A 59 -0.22 -6.36 8.91
CA ASN A 59 -1.01 -7.09 7.93
C ASN A 59 -0.09 -7.86 6.98
N GLN A 60 -0.41 -9.13 6.68
CA GLN A 60 0.24 -9.86 5.59
C GLN A 60 -0.11 -9.21 4.25
N MET A 61 0.90 -8.84 3.47
CA MET A 61 0.68 -8.27 2.14
C MET A 61 0.81 -9.37 1.09
N LYS A 62 -0.20 -9.49 0.24
CA LYS A 62 -0.14 -10.36 -0.94
C LYS A 62 0.10 -9.53 -2.19
N TYR A 63 1.08 -9.97 -2.96
CA TYR A 63 1.38 -9.43 -4.28
C TYR A 63 1.36 -10.57 -5.30
N GLY A 64 0.45 -10.47 -6.27
CA GLY A 64 0.14 -11.58 -7.16
C GLY A 64 -0.42 -12.79 -6.40
N ARG A 65 0.26 -13.94 -6.50
CA ARG A 65 -0.12 -15.21 -5.83
C ARG A 65 0.68 -15.50 -4.57
N GLN A 66 1.64 -14.65 -4.20
CA GLN A 66 2.58 -14.89 -3.11
C GLN A 66 2.26 -13.99 -1.92
N SER A 67 2.39 -14.55 -0.71
CA SER A 67 2.40 -13.79 0.54
C SER A 67 3.83 -13.38 0.85
N TYR A 68 4.02 -12.15 1.32
CA TYR A 68 5.33 -11.62 1.69
C TYR A 68 5.43 -11.47 3.20
N ASP A 69 6.55 -11.95 3.77
CA ASP A 69 6.90 -11.80 5.18
C ASP A 69 7.74 -10.52 5.37
N PHE A 70 7.32 -9.67 6.31
CA PHE A 70 7.89 -8.35 6.57
C PHE A 70 8.86 -8.31 7.76
N GLN A 71 9.18 -9.45 8.39
CA GLN A 71 9.88 -9.49 9.68
C GLN A 71 11.26 -8.80 9.74
N GLU A 72 12.03 -8.72 8.64
CA GLU A 72 13.37 -8.10 8.64
C GLU A 72 13.48 -6.83 7.78
N GLY A 73 12.35 -6.27 7.38
CA GLY A 73 12.30 -5.09 6.53
C GLY A 73 12.47 -5.38 5.05
N ASN A 74 11.45 -5.02 4.27
CA ASN A 74 11.40 -5.31 2.84
C ASN A 74 11.24 -4.04 2.01
N LEU A 75 11.92 -4.03 0.87
CA LEU A 75 11.69 -3.06 -0.19
C LEU A 75 10.71 -3.67 -1.21
N ILE A 76 9.54 -3.05 -1.35
CA ILE A 76 8.50 -3.48 -2.28
C ILE A 76 8.46 -2.50 -3.45
N CYS A 77 8.62 -3.02 -4.66
CA CYS A 77 8.53 -2.26 -5.89
C CYS A 77 7.30 -2.73 -6.67
N ILE A 78 6.35 -1.82 -6.90
CA ILE A 78 5.11 -2.10 -7.63
C ILE A 78 5.08 -1.25 -8.90
N ALA A 79 4.86 -1.92 -10.03
CA ALA A 79 4.66 -1.29 -11.32
C ALA A 79 3.19 -0.83 -11.48
N PRO A 80 2.92 0.12 -12.39
CA PRO A 80 1.57 0.53 -12.71
C PRO A 80 0.65 -0.65 -13.02
N ARG A 81 -0.61 -0.55 -12.57
CA ARG A 81 -1.73 -1.49 -12.78
C ARG A 81 -1.57 -2.85 -12.11
N GLN A 82 -0.55 -3.02 -11.28
CA GLN A 82 -0.43 -4.20 -10.43
C GLN A 82 -1.30 -4.07 -9.19
N VAL A 83 -1.88 -5.19 -8.77
CA VAL A 83 -2.80 -5.23 -7.63
C VAL A 83 -2.09 -5.76 -6.40
N ILE A 84 -2.21 -5.00 -5.32
CA ILE A 84 -1.80 -5.37 -3.97
C ILE A 84 -3.06 -5.71 -3.19
N THR A 85 -3.00 -6.77 -2.38
CA THR A 85 -4.05 -7.06 -1.39
C THR A 85 -3.45 -7.00 0.00
N LEU A 86 -4.08 -6.23 0.88
CA LEU A 86 -3.78 -6.18 2.31
C LEU A 86 -4.64 -7.25 3.00
N ASP A 87 -4.01 -8.27 3.56
CA ASP A 87 -4.66 -9.27 4.40
C ASP A 87 -4.24 -9.07 5.86
N SER A 88 -5.16 -9.28 6.80
CA SER A 88 -4.82 -9.37 8.22
C SER A 88 -3.95 -10.60 8.46
N GLU A 89 -3.13 -10.62 9.51
CA GLU A 89 -2.71 -11.91 10.07
C GLU A 89 -3.97 -12.73 10.41
N VAL A 90 -4.04 -13.96 9.91
CA VAL A 90 -4.89 -14.98 10.51
C VAL A 90 -4.17 -15.37 11.81
N GLU A 91 -4.48 -14.69 12.91
CA GLU A 91 -4.30 -15.30 14.22
C GLU A 91 -5.20 -16.54 14.26
N ASN A 92 -4.59 -17.72 14.30
CA ASN A 92 -5.23 -18.92 14.83
C ASN A 92 -4.97 -18.99 16.33
#